data_AF-A0A0F9HZL8-F1
#
_entry.id   AF-A0A0F9HZL8-F1
#
_cell.length_a   1.000
_cell.length_b   1.000
_cell.length_c   1.000
_cell.angle_alpha   90.00
_cell.angle_beta   90.00
_cell.angle_gamma   90.00
#
_symmetry.space_group_name_H-M   'P 1'
#
loop_
_entity.id
_entity.type
_entity.pdbx_description
1 polymer ?
#
loop_
_entity_poly.entity_id
_entity_poly.type
_entity_poly.pdbx_seq_one_letter_code
_entity_poly.pdbx_strand_id
1 'polypeptide(L)' 'MNAKELQDKTPDELKDQLSALKKEAFNLRFQQATSQLENTARMRNVRRDVARVKTVLNQKAAAAAAEQGA' A
#
# COMPACT_ATOMS: atom_id res chain seq x y z
N MET A 1 -0.94 -9.79 -0.61
CA MET A 1 -2.14 -8.98 -0.36
C MET A 1 -3.25 -9.40 -1.30
N ASN A 2 -4.43 -9.72 -0.76
CA ASN A 2 -5.64 -9.91 -1.56
C ASN A 2 -6.42 -8.60 -1.68
N ALA A 3 -7.12 -8.41 -2.80
CA ALA A 3 -7.88 -7.18 -3.04
C ALA A 3 -9.10 -7.04 -2.11
N LYS A 4 -9.76 -8.15 -1.77
CA LYS A 4 -10.91 -8.18 -0.86
C LYS A 4 -10.53 -7.71 0.55
N GLU A 5 -9.44 -8.24 1.09
CA GLU A 5 -8.90 -7.85 2.41
C GLU A 5 -8.56 -6.36 2.53
N LEU A 6 -8.26 -5.69 1.41
CA LEU A 6 -8.00 -4.24 1.41
C LEU A 6 -9.30 -3.43 1.35
N GLN A 7 -10.35 -3.96 0.72
CA GLN A 7 -11.66 -3.29 0.61
C GLN A 7 -12.41 -3.28 1.95
N ASP A 8 -12.27 -4.35 2.74
CA ASP A 8 -12.92 -4.49 4.05
C ASP A 8 -12.33 -3.55 5.12
N LYS A 9 -11.13 -3.02 4.89
CA LYS A 9 -10.45 -2.10 5.81
C LYS A 9 -11.02 -0.69 5.77
N THR A 10 -10.93 -0.02 6.90
CA THR A 10 -11.26 1.40 7.02
C THR A 10 -10.21 2.27 6.30
N PRO A 11 -10.57 3.51 5.89
CA PRO A 11 -9.61 4.43 5.29
C PRO A 11 -8.38 4.71 6.16
N ASP A 12 -8.53 4.73 7.48
CA ASP A 12 -7.44 5.01 8.41
C ASP A 12 -6.49 3.81 8.55
N GLU A 13 -7.02 2.59 8.67
CA GLU A 13 -6.21 1.37 8.63
C GLU A 13 -5.42 1.25 7.31
N LEU A 14 -6.01 1.67 6.19
CA LEU A 14 -5.31 1.71 4.90
C LEU A 14 -4.18 2.74 4.87
N LYS A 15 -4.33 3.90 5.52
CA LYS A 15 -3.25 4.90 5.66
C LYS A 15 -2.11 4.38 6.54
N ASP A 16 -2.43 3.69 7.62
CA ASP A 16 -1.43 3.08 8.51
C ASP A 16 -0.67 1.99 7.78
N GLN A 17 -1.39 1.13 7.06
CA GLN A 17 -0.77 0.08 6.25
C GLN A 17 0.10 0.65 5.13
N LEU A 18 -0.32 1.75 4.49
CA LEU A 18 0.49 2.47 3.51
C LEU A 18 1.77 3.03 4.12
N SER A 19 1.71 3.54 5.35
CA SER A 19 2.87 4.06 6.08
C SER A 19 3.84 2.93 6.44
N ALA A 20 3.34 1.79 6.89
CA ALA A 20 4.15 0.60 7.16
C ALA A 20 4.86 0.09 5.89
N LEU A 21 4.13 -0.04 4.78
CA LEU A 21 4.70 -0.47 3.49
C LEU A 21 5.75 0.52 2.95
N LYS A 22 5.59 1.82 3.18
CA LYS A 22 6.61 2.82 2.82
C LYS A 22 7.89 2.67 3.64
N LYS A 23 7.77 2.44 4.96
CA LYS A 23 8.93 2.16 5.83
C LYS A 23 9.65 0.90 5.38
N GLU A 24 8.90 -0.15 5.07
CA GLU A 24 9.46 -1.39 4.53
C GLU A 24 10.18 -1.17 3.19
N ALA A 25 9.57 -0.43 2.27
CA ALA A 25 10.20 -0.09 0.99
C ALA A 25 11.50 0.70 1.15
N PHE A 26 11.55 1.60 2.13
CA PHE A 26 12.78 2.33 2.47
C PHE A 26 13.87 1.40 3.01
N ASN A 27 13.52 0.51 3.96
CA ASN A 27 14.45 -0.47 4.50
C ASN A 27 14.98 -1.41 3.41
N LEU A 28 14.13 -1.88 2.49
CA LEU A 28 14.55 -2.74 1.38
C LEU A 28 15.47 -2.00 0.41
N ARG A 29 15.26 -0.70 0.17
CA ARG A 29 16.17 0.13 -0.63
C ARG A 29 17.52 0.31 0.06
N PHE A 30 17.52 0.49 1.37
CA PHE A 30 18.75 0.58 2.16
C PHE A 30 19.53 -0.75 2.10
N GLN A 31 18.86 -1.88 2.33
CA GLN A 31 19.45 -3.22 2.20
C GLN A 31 19.99 -3.49 0.80
N GLN A 32 19.31 -3.00 -0.25
CA GLN A 32 19.79 -3.10 -1.62
C GLN A 32 21.10 -2.31 -1.81
N ALA A 33 21.18 -1.10 -1.27
CA ALA A 33 22.37 -0.26 -1.36
C ALA A 33 23.56 -0.85 -0.57
N THR A 34 23.31 -1.51 0.56
CA THR A 34 24.35 -2.20 1.35
C THR A 34 24.67 -3.62 0.84
N SER A 35 24.05 -4.06 -0.26
CA SER A 35 24.19 -5.43 -0.80
C SER A 35 23.79 -6.54 0.17
N GLN A 36 22.93 -6.25 1.16
CA GLN A 36 22.40 -7.19 2.15
C GLN A 36 20.98 -7.65 1.82
N LEU A 37 20.48 -7.37 0.62
CA LEU A 37 19.13 -7.72 0.23
C LEU A 37 19.05 -9.20 -0.18
N GLU A 38 18.52 -10.03 0.71
CA GLU A 38 18.34 -11.47 0.46
C GLU A 38 17.15 -11.77 -0.47
N ASN A 39 16.08 -10.96 -0.42
CA ASN A 39 14.85 -11.20 -1.17
C ASN A 39 14.49 -10.03 -2.10
N THR A 40 14.96 -10.10 -3.35
CA THR A 40 14.68 -9.11 -4.40
C THR A 40 13.21 -9.09 -4.83
N ALA A 41 12.52 -10.24 -4.76
CA ALA A 41 11.09 -10.34 -5.08
C ALA A 41 10.22 -9.52 -4.10
N ARG A 42 10.65 -9.41 -2.84
CA ARG A 42 9.95 -8.62 -1.83
C ARG A 42 9.84 -7.15 -2.22
N MET A 43 10.86 -6.58 -2.84
CA MET A 43 10.82 -5.19 -3.31
C MET A 43 9.72 -4.97 -4.36
N ARG A 44 9.55 -5.90 -5.31
CA ARG A 44 8.45 -5.84 -6.30
C ARG A 44 7.09 -5.99 -5.62
N ASN A 45 6.98 -6.88 -4.64
CA ASN A 45 5.73 -7.12 -3.91
C ASN A 45 5.30 -5.89 -3.11
N VAL A 46 6.21 -5.29 -2.34
CA VAL A 46 5.93 -4.06 -1.56
C VAL A 46 5.49 -2.91 -2.47
N ARG A 47 6.13 -2.72 -3.64
CA ARG A 47 5.71 -1.70 -4.62
C ARG A 47 4.27 -1.93 -5.11
N ARG A 48 3.91 -3.18 -5.40
CA ARG A 48 2.54 -3.55 -5.82
C ARG A 48 1.54 -3.37 -4.69
N ASP A 49 1.91 -3.73 -3.47
CA ASP A 49 1.07 -3.59 -2.29
C ASP A 49 0.76 -2.12 -2.01
N VAL A 50 1.76 -1.23 -2.09
CA VAL A 50 1.55 0.23 -2.01
C VAL A 50 0.59 0.72 -3.09
N ALA A 51 0.73 0.26 -4.33
CA ALA A 51 -0.16 0.66 -5.42
C ALA A 51 -1.60 0.22 -5.16
N ARG A 52 -1.82 -1.02 -4.72
CA ARG A 52 -3.16 -1.54 -4.39
C ARG A 52 -3.83 -0.75 -3.27
N VAL A 53 -3.11 -0.45 -2.19
CA VAL A 53 -3.65 0.34 -1.07
C VAL A 53 -4.07 1.74 -1.55
N LYS A 54 -3.24 2.40 -2.36
CA LYS A 54 -3.59 3.70 -2.95
C LYS A 54 -4.83 3.62 -3.84
N THR A 55 -4.95 2.57 -4.65
CA THR A 55 -6.13 2.37 -5.51
C THR A 55 -7.40 2.23 -4.68
N VAL A 56 -7.38 1.44 -3.60
CA VAL A 56 -8.56 1.27 -2.73
C VAL A 56 -8.91 2.56 -1.99
N LEU A 57 -7.91 3.31 -1.50
CA LEU A 57 -8.14 4.63 -0.91
C LEU A 57 -8.82 5.59 -1.90
N ASN A 58 -8.35 5.62 -3.15
CA ASN A 58 -8.97 6.44 -4.20
C ASN A 58 -10.40 5.97 -4.53
N GLN A 59 -10.65 4.66 -4.58
CA GLN A 59 -11.99 4.12 -4.80
C GLN A 59 -12.95 4.52 -3.67
N LYS A 60 -12.52 4.42 -2.41
CA LYS A 60 -13.32 4.86 -1.25
C LYS A 60 -13.59 6.38 -1.28
N ALA A 61 -12.59 7.18 -1.65
CA ALA A 61 -12.74 8.62 -1.79
C ALA A 61 -13.71 9.00 -2.94
N ALA A 62 -13.63 8.32 -4.08
CA ALA A 62 -14.54 8.53 -5.21
C ALA A 62 -15.98 8.12 -4.87
N ALA A 63 -16.17 7.02 -4.14
CA ALA A 63 -17.49 6.61 -3.66
C ALA A 63 -18.10 7.65 -2.69
N ALA A 64 -17.31 8.13 -1.72
CA ALA A 64 -17.76 9.19 -0.81
C ALA A 64 -18.11 10.50 -1.53
N ALA A 65 -17.35 10.87 -2.57
CA ALA A 65 -17.65 12.06 -3.38
C ALA A 65 -18.91 11.89 -4.24
N ALA A 66 -19.20 10.67 -4.72
CA ALA A 66 -20.41 10.38 -5.49
C ALA A 66 -21.68 10.44 -4.61
N GLU A 67 -21.59 10.06 -3.33
CA GLU A 67 -22.71 10.16 -2.38
C GLU A 67 -22.98 11.61 -1.93
N GLN A 68 -21.97 12.48 -1.93
CA GLN A 68 -22.13 13.90 -1.54
C GLN A 68 -22.60 14.82 -2.67
N GLY A 69 -22.60 14.33 -3.91
CA GLY A 69 -23.02 15.08 -5.11
C GLY A 69 -24.44 14.77 -5.59
N ALA A 70 -25.18 13.90 -4.90
CA ALA A 70 -26.59 13.58 -5.14
C ALA A 70 -27.47 14.18 -4.04
#